data_AF-S4NFN3-F1
#
_entry.id   AF-S4NFN3-F1
#
_cell.length_a   1.000
_cell.length_b   1.000
_cell.length_c   1.000
_cell.angle_alpha   90.00
_cell.angle_beta   90.00
_cell.angle_gamma   90.00
#
_symmetry.space_group_name_H-M   'P 1'
#
loop_
_entity.id
_entity.type
_entity.pdbx_description
1 polymer ?
#
loop_
_entity_poly.entity_id
_entity_poly.type
_entity_poly.pdbx_seq_one_letter_code
_entity_poly.pdbx_strand_id
1 'polypeptide(L)'
;MVEEFLGLLITVVGSRYVPGVGEVCNEERTKKEIIQMLCVKPMPHSELNRALPEDQLHETGLEAVIHEVADFVKPSSGNNRGVYKLKPHLFDDYDT
;
A
#
# COMPACT_ATOMS: atom_id res chain seq x y z
N MET A 1 -13.08 -28.36 2.04
CA MET A 1 -11.68 -28.75 2.35
C MET A 1 -10.66 -27.89 1.62
N VAL A 2 -10.64 -27.81 0.28
CA VAL A 2 -9.66 -26.98 -0.45
C VAL A 2 -9.82 -25.48 -0.18
N GLU A 3 -11.06 -24.99 -0.10
CA GLU A 3 -11.34 -23.57 0.18
C GLU A 3 -10.89 -23.14 1.58
N GLU A 4 -11.05 -24.01 2.59
CA GLU A 4 -10.60 -23.73 3.96
C GLU A 4 -9.08 -23.76 4.06
N PHE A 5 -8.42 -24.67 3.34
CA PHE A 5 -6.96 -24.69 3.25
C PHE A 5 -6.40 -23.46 2.54
N LEU A 6 -7.05 -23.03 1.44
CA LEU A 6 -6.68 -21.81 0.74
C LEU A 6 -6.90 -20.57 1.61
N GLY A 7 -8.01 -20.51 2.33
CA GLY A 7 -8.30 -19.45 3.31
C GLY A 7 -7.22 -19.39 4.38
N LEU A 8 -6.83 -20.53 4.95
CA LEU A 8 -5.75 -20.62 5.93
C LEU A 8 -4.41 -20.13 5.36
N LEU A 9 -4.10 -20.48 4.10
CA LEU A 9 -2.85 -20.08 3.44
C LEU A 9 -2.82 -18.57 3.19
N ILE A 10 -3.93 -17.98 2.74
CA ILE A 10 -4.09 -16.53 2.61
C ILE A 10 -3.94 -15.84 3.96
N THR A 11 -4.57 -16.38 5.02
CA THR A 11 -4.46 -15.84 6.37
C THR A 11 -3.03 -15.90 6.88
N VAL A 12 -2.32 -17.02 6.77
CA VAL A 12 -0.94 -17.18 7.24
C VAL A 12 0.02 -16.25 6.49
N VAL A 13 -0.10 -16.17 5.16
CA VAL A 13 0.76 -15.28 4.34
C VAL A 13 0.46 -13.80 4.63
N GLY A 14 -0.81 -13.42 4.76
CA GLY A 14 -1.21 -12.05 5.11
C GLY A 14 -0.81 -11.66 6.54
N SER A 15 -0.79 -12.62 7.47
CA SER A 15 -0.44 -12.37 8.88
C SER A 15 1.04 -12.09 9.09
N ARG A 16 1.93 -12.48 8.15
CA ARG A 16 3.38 -12.23 8.25
C ARG A 16 3.72 -10.74 8.29
N TYR A 17 2.85 -9.88 7.78
CA TYR A 17 3.03 -8.43 7.77
C TYR A 17 2.18 -7.72 8.84
N VAL A 18 1.68 -8.48 9.83
CA VAL A 18 0.98 -7.93 10.99
C VAL A 18 1.99 -7.72 12.13
N PRO A 19 2.10 -6.49 12.67
CA PRO A 19 2.94 -6.21 13.83
C PRO A 19 2.55 -7.15 14.99
N GLY A 20 3.54 -7.86 15.53
CA GLY A 20 3.34 -8.85 16.60
C GLY A 20 3.20 -10.31 16.13
N VAL A 21 3.05 -10.54 14.81
CA VAL A 21 3.15 -11.88 14.20
C VAL A 21 4.42 -11.99 13.35
N GLY A 22 4.78 -10.94 12.60
CA GLY A 22 6.08 -10.79 11.96
C GLY A 22 6.93 -9.69 12.60
N GLU A 23 8.24 -9.69 12.31
CA GLU A 23 9.17 -8.60 12.68
C GLU A 23 8.98 -7.38 11.75
N VAL A 24 7.79 -6.79 11.78
CA VAL A 24 7.44 -5.62 10.94
C VAL A 24 6.88 -4.48 11.77
N CYS A 25 7.29 -3.26 11.45
CA CYS A 25 6.73 -2.03 12.02
C CYS A 25 5.41 -1.65 11.35
N ASN A 26 4.60 -0.83 12.03
CA ASN A 26 3.35 -0.29 11.47
C ASN A 26 3.59 0.47 10.14
N GLU A 27 4.68 1.24 10.07
CA GLU A 27 5.11 1.92 8.84
C GLU A 27 5.37 0.96 7.69
N GLU A 28 6.08 -0.14 7.93
CA GLU A 28 6.39 -1.16 6.92
C GLU A 28 5.13 -1.88 6.42
N ARG A 29 4.16 -2.11 7.32
CA ARG A 29 2.83 -2.62 6.95
C ARG A 29 2.10 -1.65 6.02
N THR A 30 1.98 -0.38 6.43
CA THR A 30 1.32 0.67 5.63
C THR A 30 2.00 0.84 4.27
N LYS A 31 3.34 0.80 4.24
CA LYS A 31 4.15 0.85 3.03
C LYS A 31 3.77 -0.27 2.05
N LYS A 32 3.70 -1.53 2.53
CA LYS A 32 3.27 -2.66 1.69
C LYS A 32 1.83 -2.54 1.20
N GLU A 33 0.90 -2.05 2.02
CA GLU A 33 -0.48 -1.83 1.58
C GLU A 33 -0.55 -0.78 0.46
N ILE A 34 0.18 0.33 0.59
CA ILE A 34 0.27 1.35 -0.48
C ILE A 34 0.89 0.78 -1.75
N ILE A 35 1.97 -0.01 -1.63
CA ILE A 35 2.62 -0.66 -2.77
C ILE A 35 1.62 -1.57 -3.49
N GLN A 36 0.94 -2.46 -2.77
CA GLN A 36 -0.04 -3.38 -3.36
C GLN A 36 -1.16 -2.63 -4.08
N MET A 37 -1.73 -1.61 -3.43
CA MET A 37 -2.77 -0.78 -3.99
C MET A 37 -2.34 -0.07 -5.28
N LEU A 38 -1.15 0.55 -5.29
CA LEU A 38 -0.63 1.28 -6.45
C LEU A 38 -0.11 0.36 -7.57
N CYS A 39 0.31 -0.86 -7.24
CA CYS A 39 0.66 -1.89 -8.20
C CYS A 39 -0.57 -2.35 -9.00
N VAL A 40 -1.74 -2.42 -8.36
CA VAL A 40 -3.00 -2.74 -9.04
C VAL A 40 -3.45 -1.59 -9.94
N LYS A 41 -3.49 -0.36 -9.41
CA LYS A 41 -3.84 0.83 -10.20
C LYS A 41 -3.29 2.13 -9.60
N PRO A 42 -2.94 3.13 -10.42
CA PRO A 42 -2.61 4.45 -9.92
C PRO A 42 -3.86 5.16 -9.35
N MET A 43 -3.72 5.82 -8.20
CA MET A 43 -4.85 6.40 -7.45
C MET A 43 -4.56 7.80 -6.92
N PRO A 44 -5.57 8.68 -6.77
CA PRO A 44 -5.40 10.00 -6.16
C PRO A 44 -5.26 9.92 -4.64
N HIS A 45 -4.71 10.98 -4.03
CA HIS A 45 -4.49 11.08 -2.57
C HIS A 45 -5.72 10.72 -1.74
N SER A 46 -6.90 11.24 -2.14
CA SER A 46 -8.16 11.00 -1.42
C SER A 46 -8.60 9.53 -1.42
N GLU A 47 -8.24 8.77 -2.46
CA GLU A 47 -8.59 7.35 -2.54
C GLU A 47 -7.63 6.50 -1.71
N LEU A 48 -6.34 6.85 -1.73
CA LEU A 48 -5.31 6.26 -0.86
C LEU A 48 -5.65 6.44 0.62
N ASN A 49 -5.95 7.67 1.04
CA ASN A 49 -6.27 7.97 2.43
C ASN A 49 -7.57 7.29 2.90
N ARG A 50 -8.54 7.07 2.00
CA ARG A 50 -9.77 6.34 2.30
C ARG A 50 -9.56 4.81 2.40
N ALA A 51 -8.59 4.28 1.66
CA ALA A 51 -8.32 2.85 1.63
C ALA A 51 -7.46 2.37 2.80
N LEU A 52 -6.71 3.30 3.42
CA LEU A 52 -5.89 3.02 4.59
C LEU A 52 -6.69 3.26 5.88
N PRO A 53 -6.50 2.43 6.92
CA PRO A 53 -7.14 2.64 8.21
C PRO A 53 -6.59 3.90 8.89
N GLU A 54 -7.50 4.76 9.40
CA GLU A 54 -7.20 6.06 10.03
C GLU A 54 -6.28 5.98 11.28
N ASP A 55 -6.07 4.77 11.82
CA ASP A 55 -5.52 4.55 13.16
C ASP A 55 -4.00 4.32 13.21
N GLN A 56 -3.33 4.06 12.07
CA GLN A 56 -1.94 3.55 12.09
C GLN A 56 -0.84 4.60 12.00
N LEU A 57 -1.09 5.75 11.35
CA LEU A 57 -0.14 6.85 11.23
C LEU A 57 -0.89 8.18 11.27
N HIS A 58 -0.41 9.13 12.07
CA HIS A 58 -0.84 10.53 11.97
C HIS A 58 -0.64 11.03 10.53
N GLU A 59 -1.47 11.95 10.04
CA GLU A 59 -1.49 12.42 8.63
C GLU A 59 -0.10 12.68 8.04
N THR A 60 0.82 13.26 8.83
CA THR A 60 2.19 13.58 8.42
C THR A 60 3.06 12.35 8.15
N GLY A 61 2.89 11.28 8.93
CA GLY A 61 3.62 10.05 8.75
C GLY A 61 3.13 9.28 7.52
N LEU A 62 1.82 9.31 7.27
CA LEU A 62 1.23 8.70 6.08
C LEU A 62 1.73 9.40 4.79
N GLU A 63 1.78 10.73 4.78
CA GLU A 63 2.32 11.47 3.65
C GLU A 63 3.79 11.13 3.35
N ALA A 64 4.61 10.94 4.39
CA ALA A 64 6.01 10.55 4.23
C ALA A 64 6.14 9.18 3.54
N VAL A 65 5.37 8.19 3.99
CA VAL A 65 5.36 6.84 3.39
C VAL A 65 4.88 6.89 1.94
N ILE A 66 3.80 7.62 1.65
CA ILE A 66 3.29 7.78 0.26
C ILE A 66 4.38 8.39 -0.64
N HIS A 67 5.06 9.45 -0.18
CA HIS A 67 6.13 10.09 -0.93
C HIS A 67 7.35 9.18 -1.11
N GLU A 68 7.62 8.29 -0.16
CA GLU A 68 8.69 7.30 -0.27
C GLU A 68 8.40 6.28 -1.38
N VAL A 69 7.16 5.78 -1.47
CA VAL A 69 6.81 4.69 -2.40
C VAL A 69 6.23 5.10 -3.73
N ALA A 70 5.72 6.33 -3.85
CA ALA A 70 4.98 6.76 -5.03
C ALA A 70 5.44 8.11 -5.57
N ASP A 71 5.38 8.25 -6.90
CA ASP A 71 5.58 9.51 -7.60
C ASP A 71 4.23 10.15 -7.91
N PHE A 72 4.09 11.43 -7.56
CA PHE A 72 2.90 12.21 -7.88
C PHE A 72 2.93 12.67 -9.33
N VAL A 73 1.99 12.16 -10.13
CA VAL A 73 1.81 12.55 -11.52
C VAL A 73 0.75 13.63 -11.62
N LYS A 74 1.18 14.83 -12.02
CA LYS A 74 0.28 15.95 -12.31
C LYS A 74 -0.63 15.61 -13.51
N PRO A 75 -1.91 15.99 -13.48
CA PRO A 75 -2.85 15.73 -14.56
C PRO A 75 -2.40 16.48 -15.84
N SER A 76 -2.28 15.77 -16.96
CA SER A 76 -1.72 16.34 -18.20
C SER A 76 -2.67 17.31 -18.95
N SER A 77 -3.97 17.35 -18.62
CA SER A 77 -4.95 18.33 -19.12
C SER A 77 -6.31 18.14 -18.46
N GLY A 78 -6.91 19.25 -17.97
CA GLY A 78 -8.32 19.39 -17.58
C GLY A 78 -8.75 18.64 -16.31
N ASN A 79 -9.13 19.40 -15.27
CA ASN A 79 -9.95 19.07 -14.08
C ASN A 79 -9.78 17.72 -13.33
N ASN A 80 -8.79 16.91 -13.70
CA ASN A 80 -8.52 15.62 -13.09
C ASN A 80 -7.60 15.81 -11.89
N ARG A 81 -7.86 15.09 -10.80
CA ARG A 81 -6.96 15.09 -9.63
C ARG A 81 -5.66 14.38 -9.99
N GLY A 82 -4.52 14.90 -9.54
CA GLY A 82 -3.24 14.22 -9.72
C GLY A 82 -3.25 12.86 -9.03
N VAL A 83 -2.57 11.90 -9.63
CA VAL A 83 -2.55 10.49 -9.20
C VAL A 83 -1.15 10.09 -8.76
N TYR A 84 -1.08 9.26 -7.73
CA TYR A 84 0.15 8.61 -7.33
C TYR A 84 0.37 7.36 -8.18
N LYS A 85 1.60 7.21 -8.66
CA LYS A 85 2.09 6.00 -9.33
C LYS A 85 3.17 5.36 -8.48
N LEU A 86 3.15 4.03 -8.36
CA LEU A 86 4.21 3.28 -7.69
C LEU A 86 5.56 3.57 -8.37
N LYS A 87 6.61 3.76 -7.57
CA LYS A 87 7.95 3.95 -8.11
C LYS A 87 8.46 2.67 -8.76
N PRO A 88 9.13 2.76 -9.93
CA PRO A 88 9.56 1.58 -10.70
C PRO A 88 10.48 0.63 -9.93
N HIS A 89 11.26 1.14 -8.97
CA HIS A 89 12.16 0.31 -8.16
C HIS A 89 11.46 -0.57 -7.12
N LEU A 90 10.18 -0.32 -6.83
CA LEU A 90 9.37 -1.12 -5.89
C LEU A 90 8.59 -2.24 -6.58
N PHE A 91 8.59 -2.28 -7.92
CA PHE A 91 8.02 -3.41 -8.64
C PHE A 91 8.88 -4.66 -8.50
N ASP A 92 10.20 -4.52 -8.31
CA ASP A 92 11.12 -5.64 -8.05
C ASP A 92 10.83 -6.31 -6.69
N ASP A 93 10.43 -5.55 -5.67
CA ASP A 93 10.05 -6.04 -4.34
C ASP A 93 8.75 -6.88 -4.33
N TYR A 94 7.98 -6.89 -5.43
CA TYR A 94 6.76 -7.68 -5.55
C TYR A 94 7.02 -9.14 -5.99
N ASP A 95 8.19 -9.44 -6.56
CA ASP A 95 8.52 -10.74 -7.20
C ASP A 95 9.44 -11.66 -6.35
N THR A 96 9.73 -11.30 -5.10
CA THR A 96 10.56 -12.12 -4.17
C THR A 96 9.84 -12.61 -2.92
#